data_AF-A0A090VE06-F1
#
_entry.id   AF-A0A090VE06-F1
#
_cell.length_a   1.000
_cell.length_b   1.000
_cell.length_c   1.000
_cell.angle_alpha   90.00
_cell.angle_beta   90.00
_cell.angle_gamma   90.00
#
_symmetry.space_group_name_H-M   'P 1'
#
loop_
_entity.id
_entity.type
_entity.pdbx_description
1 polymer ?
#
loop_
_entity_poly.entity_id
_entity_poly.type
_entity_poly.pdbx_seq_one_letter_code
_entity_poly.pdbx_strand_id
1 'polypeptide(L)'
;MPTYHLANIVDDHLMEISHVIRGEEWLPSLALHYQLYKAFGWDAPEFAHLPLILKPTGKGKLSKRDGDKLGFPVFPLLWEDPKTNEVSRGYKEDGYFADAMVNFLAFLGWNPGTEQEIFSLEELIAAFDLKKVNKSGARFDPDKIKWFNHHYMQEQNNEELADIFKNSKAELADIDTSYIAMAINLIKERATFVSDFWDLSHFFFVTPTSYDEKASKKL
;
A
#
# COMPACT_ATOMS: atom_id res chain seq x y z
N MET A 1 31.45 18.30 2.36
CA MET A 1 30.65 17.20 2.92
C MET A 1 31.16 15.89 2.35
N PRO A 2 31.19 14.79 3.13
CA PRO A 2 31.45 13.47 2.58
C PRO A 2 30.42 13.10 1.52
N THR A 3 30.80 12.25 0.56
CA THR A 3 29.83 11.61 -0.34
C THR A 3 29.05 10.56 0.42
N TYR A 4 27.93 10.08 -0.15
CA TYR A 4 27.12 9.01 0.44
C TYR A 4 27.96 7.81 0.88
N HIS A 5 28.93 7.35 0.05
CA HIS A 5 29.72 6.16 0.37
C HIS A 5 30.55 6.29 1.65
N LEU A 6 31.18 7.46 1.87
CA LEU A 6 31.95 7.70 3.10
C LEU A 6 31.04 8.01 4.28
N ALA A 7 29.99 8.82 4.07
CA ALA A 7 29.05 9.18 5.13
C ALA A 7 28.36 7.93 5.69
N ASN A 8 27.82 7.08 4.80
CA ASN A 8 27.03 5.91 5.18
C ASN A 8 27.84 4.90 6.01
N ILE A 9 29.05 4.54 5.61
CA ILE A 9 29.83 3.54 6.36
C ILE A 9 30.36 4.08 7.70
N VAL A 10 30.59 5.39 7.81
CA VAL A 10 30.96 6.03 9.07
C VAL A 10 29.76 6.04 10.01
N ASP A 11 28.58 6.45 9.53
CA ASP A 11 27.35 6.48 10.33
C ASP A 11 26.92 5.06 10.73
N ASP A 12 26.97 4.09 9.81
CA ASP A 12 26.68 2.68 10.11
C ASP A 12 27.57 2.15 11.25
N HIS A 13 28.86 2.47 11.25
CA HIS A 13 29.78 2.07 12.30
C HIS A 13 29.46 2.77 13.64
N LEU A 14 29.28 4.10 13.62
CA LEU A 14 29.02 4.88 14.83
C LEU A 14 27.65 4.61 15.45
N MET A 15 26.69 4.15 14.64
CA MET A 15 25.35 3.74 15.08
C MET A 15 25.24 2.24 15.38
N GLU A 16 26.36 1.51 15.33
CA GLU A 16 26.42 0.07 15.64
C GLU A 16 25.46 -0.77 14.79
N ILE A 17 25.31 -0.41 13.51
CA ILE A 17 24.44 -1.13 12.58
C ILE A 17 24.98 -2.54 12.38
N SER A 18 24.13 -3.56 12.61
CA SER A 18 24.49 -4.96 12.43
C SER A 18 24.09 -5.51 11.06
N HIS A 19 22.98 -5.03 10.51
CA HIS A 19 22.42 -5.49 9.23
C HIS A 19 21.97 -4.29 8.40
N VAL A 20 22.55 -4.14 7.22
CA VAL A 20 22.15 -3.13 6.23
C VAL A 20 21.23 -3.80 5.20
N ILE A 21 19.96 -3.43 5.23
CA ILE A 21 18.93 -3.90 4.29
C ILE A 21 18.57 -2.74 3.35
N ARG A 22 18.82 -2.89 2.05
CA ARG A 22 18.61 -1.81 1.06
C ARG A 22 18.33 -2.36 -0.34
N GLY A 23 17.95 -1.52 -1.29
CA GLY A 23 17.69 -1.94 -2.66
C GLY A 23 18.94 -2.39 -3.43
N GLU A 24 18.76 -3.27 -4.42
CA GLU A 24 19.84 -3.83 -5.25
C GLU A 24 20.58 -2.79 -6.11
N GLU A 25 20.07 -1.57 -6.24
CA GLU A 25 20.79 -0.46 -6.88
C GLU A 25 22.15 -0.16 -6.22
N TRP A 26 22.31 -0.54 -4.94
CA TRP A 26 23.55 -0.38 -4.18
C TRP A 26 24.49 -1.58 -4.26
N LEU A 27 24.05 -2.69 -4.86
CA LEU A 27 24.86 -3.91 -4.95
C LEU A 27 26.19 -3.68 -5.69
N PRO A 28 26.26 -2.91 -6.80
CA PRO A 28 27.54 -2.60 -7.46
C PRO A 28 28.53 -1.83 -6.57
N SER A 29 28.05 -1.09 -5.57
CA SER A 29 28.87 -0.32 -4.62
C SER A 29 29.34 -1.14 -3.42
N LEU A 30 28.86 -2.37 -3.24
CA LEU A 30 29.17 -3.17 -2.06
C LEU A 30 30.68 -3.42 -1.91
N ALA A 31 31.37 -3.73 -3.01
CA ALA A 31 32.82 -3.93 -3.00
C ALA A 31 33.58 -2.70 -2.51
N LEU A 32 33.13 -1.49 -2.90
CA LEU A 32 33.70 -0.23 -2.41
C LEU A 32 33.48 -0.07 -0.90
N HIS A 33 32.27 -0.35 -0.41
CA HIS A 33 31.93 -0.19 1.01
C HIS A 33 32.79 -1.13 1.89
N TYR A 34 32.98 -2.39 1.47
CA TYR A 34 33.88 -3.32 2.17
C TYR A 34 35.32 -2.80 2.25
N GLN A 35 35.84 -2.18 1.18
CA GLN A 35 37.18 -1.61 1.21
C GLN A 35 37.28 -0.40 2.14
N LEU A 36 36.20 0.39 2.29
CA LEU A 36 36.16 1.49 3.24
C LEU A 36 36.19 0.98 4.69
N TYR A 37 35.35 0.02 5.07
CA TYR A 37 35.42 -0.63 6.39
C TYR A 37 36.83 -1.18 6.67
N LYS A 38 37.41 -1.88 5.70
CA LYS A 38 38.78 -2.40 5.80
C LYS A 38 39.83 -1.30 5.98
N ALA A 39 39.70 -0.16 5.29
CA ALA A 39 40.63 0.95 5.40
C ALA A 39 40.61 1.60 6.79
N PHE A 40 39.45 1.63 7.45
CA PHE A 40 39.31 2.09 8.84
C PHE A 40 39.67 1.02 9.88
N GLY A 41 39.87 -0.24 9.47
CA GLY A 41 40.09 -1.35 10.40
C GLY A 41 38.82 -1.73 11.16
N TRP A 42 37.64 -1.50 10.58
CA TRP A 42 36.34 -1.81 11.15
C TRP A 42 35.76 -3.10 10.56
N ASP A 43 34.95 -3.79 11.35
CA ASP A 43 34.12 -4.88 10.88
C ASP A 43 32.90 -4.32 10.13
N ALA A 44 32.62 -4.88 8.95
CA ALA A 44 31.46 -4.49 8.16
C ALA A 44 30.20 -5.21 8.67
N PRO A 45 29.01 -4.57 8.59
CA PRO A 45 27.74 -5.22 8.90
C PRO A 45 27.41 -6.32 7.90
N GLU A 46 26.39 -7.12 8.21
CA GLU A 46 25.76 -7.98 7.22
C GLU A 46 24.96 -7.15 6.21
N PHE A 47 24.91 -7.59 4.95
CA PHE A 47 24.21 -6.86 3.88
C PHE A 47 23.15 -7.73 3.22
N ALA A 48 21.93 -7.20 3.10
CA ALA A 48 20.85 -7.77 2.29
C ALA A 48 20.40 -6.76 1.24
N HIS A 49 20.50 -7.14 -0.04
CA HIS A 49 20.06 -6.31 -1.16
C HIS A 49 18.73 -6.83 -1.70
N LEU A 50 17.68 -6.02 -1.57
CA LEU A 50 16.32 -6.34 -1.98
C LEU A 50 16.16 -6.11 -3.49
N PRO A 51 15.54 -7.04 -4.23
CA PRO A 51 15.33 -6.86 -5.65
C PRO A 51 14.33 -5.74 -5.94
N LEU A 52 14.46 -5.10 -7.09
CA LEU A 52 13.54 -4.05 -7.53
C LEU A 52 12.13 -4.62 -7.76
N ILE A 53 11.12 -3.83 -7.36
CA ILE A 53 9.73 -4.10 -7.71
C ILE A 53 9.56 -3.96 -9.23
N LEU A 54 8.99 -4.97 -9.86
CA LEU A 54 8.79 -5.06 -11.29
C LEU A 54 7.44 -4.49 -11.71
N LYS A 55 7.34 -4.11 -12.98
CA LYS A 55 6.09 -3.64 -13.59
C LYS A 55 5.00 -4.73 -13.56
N PRO A 56 3.71 -4.32 -13.50
CA PRO A 56 2.58 -5.25 -13.63
C PRO A 56 2.65 -6.05 -14.92
N THR A 57 3.00 -5.40 -16.03
CA THR A 57 3.13 -6.02 -17.35
C THR A 57 4.47 -5.69 -18.00
N GLY A 58 4.98 -6.64 -18.81
CA GLY A 58 6.24 -6.46 -19.54
C GLY A 58 7.50 -6.63 -18.69
N LYS A 59 8.60 -6.01 -19.16
CA LYS A 59 9.93 -6.08 -18.54
C LYS A 59 10.29 -4.74 -17.89
N GLY A 60 11.09 -4.80 -16.82
CA GLY A 60 11.67 -3.63 -16.16
C GLY A 60 11.04 -3.32 -14.80
N LYS A 61 11.64 -2.32 -14.12
CA LYS A 61 11.23 -1.83 -12.81
C LYS A 61 9.97 -0.98 -12.88
N LEU A 62 9.18 -1.01 -11.81
CA LEU A 62 8.04 -0.13 -11.60
C LEU A 62 8.50 1.34 -11.60
N SER A 63 7.71 2.22 -12.21
CA SER A 63 7.95 3.65 -12.25
C SER A 63 6.65 4.44 -12.09
N LYS A 64 6.75 5.74 -11.76
CA LYS A 64 5.60 6.65 -11.68
C LYS A 64 4.71 6.59 -12.93
N ARG A 65 5.34 6.54 -14.12
CA ARG A 65 4.65 6.45 -15.42
C ARG A 65 3.78 5.21 -15.57
N ASP A 66 4.16 4.09 -14.93
CA ASP A 66 3.35 2.87 -14.97
C ASP A 66 2.07 3.05 -14.13
N GLY A 67 2.17 3.70 -12.97
CA GLY A 67 1.03 4.08 -12.15
C GLY A 67 0.09 5.06 -12.86
N ASP A 68 0.63 6.10 -13.51
CA ASP A 68 -0.14 7.07 -14.30
C ASP A 68 -0.90 6.38 -15.45
N LYS A 69 -0.24 5.45 -16.15
CA LYS A 69 -0.82 4.73 -17.29
C LYS A 69 -1.90 3.72 -16.89
N LEU A 70 -1.71 3.05 -15.76
CA LEU A 70 -2.57 1.95 -15.30
C LEU A 70 -3.58 2.38 -14.23
N GLY A 71 -3.53 3.63 -13.79
CA GLY A 71 -4.53 4.23 -12.92
C GLY A 71 -4.37 3.92 -11.43
N PHE A 72 -3.17 3.62 -10.93
CA PHE A 72 -2.91 3.38 -9.51
C PHE A 72 -1.84 4.34 -8.93
N PRO A 73 -1.91 4.69 -7.63
CA PRO A 73 -0.95 5.58 -6.99
C PRO A 73 0.40 4.88 -6.79
N VAL A 74 1.50 5.64 -6.70
CA VAL A 74 2.86 5.09 -6.47
C VAL A 74 3.49 5.61 -5.17
N PHE A 75 2.83 6.55 -4.51
CA PHE A 75 3.24 7.11 -3.23
C PHE A 75 2.23 6.73 -2.14
N PRO A 76 2.66 6.53 -0.89
CA PRO A 76 1.73 6.26 0.20
C PRO A 76 0.78 7.44 0.47
N LEU A 77 1.29 8.66 0.29
CA LEU A 77 0.58 9.91 0.52
C LEU A 77 0.65 10.78 -0.73
N LEU A 78 -0.34 11.65 -0.89
CA LEU A 78 -0.33 12.68 -1.92
C LEU A 78 0.95 13.52 -1.81
N TRP A 79 1.59 13.75 -2.96
CA TRP A 79 2.77 14.59 -3.05
C TRP A 79 2.62 15.63 -4.15
N GLU A 80 2.80 16.90 -3.78
CA GLU A 80 2.81 18.03 -4.71
C GLU A 80 4.25 18.45 -4.98
N ASP A 81 4.62 18.46 -6.26
CA ASP A 81 5.94 18.94 -6.67
C ASP A 81 6.05 20.46 -6.46
N PRO A 82 6.96 20.96 -5.61
CA PRO A 82 7.03 22.39 -5.30
C PRO A 82 7.52 23.26 -6.47
N LYS A 83 8.00 22.65 -7.57
CA LYS A 83 8.48 23.37 -8.76
C LYS A 83 7.44 23.39 -9.87
N THR A 84 6.71 22.30 -10.05
CA THR A 84 5.74 22.16 -11.15
C THR A 84 4.29 22.27 -10.69
N ASN A 85 4.03 22.24 -9.38
CA ASN A 85 2.70 22.06 -8.76
C ASN A 85 1.97 20.82 -9.29
N GLU A 86 2.71 19.83 -9.78
CA GLU A 86 2.14 18.55 -10.22
C GLU A 86 1.78 17.72 -8.99
N VAL A 87 0.51 17.34 -8.88
CA VAL A 87 0.01 16.51 -7.79
C VAL A 87 0.09 15.04 -8.17
N SER A 88 0.82 14.27 -7.37
CA SER A 88 0.89 12.81 -7.47
C SER A 88 -0.05 12.20 -6.43
N ARG A 89 -0.94 11.31 -6.87
CA ARG A 89 -1.92 10.64 -5.99
C ARG A 89 -1.23 9.72 -4.97
N GLY A 90 -1.80 9.66 -3.78
CA GLY A 90 -1.38 8.77 -2.70
C GLY A 90 -2.36 7.62 -2.47
N TYR A 91 -1.87 6.48 -1.97
CA TYR A 91 -2.73 5.36 -1.56
C TYR A 91 -3.74 5.78 -0.48
N LYS A 92 -3.34 6.61 0.48
CA LYS A 92 -4.25 7.08 1.53
C LYS A 92 -5.43 7.87 0.96
N GLU A 93 -5.16 8.83 0.08
CA GLU A 93 -6.17 9.70 -0.51
C GLU A 93 -7.07 8.95 -1.51
N ASP A 94 -6.55 7.90 -2.15
CA ASP A 94 -7.32 6.97 -2.98
C ASP A 94 -8.17 5.98 -2.14
N GLY A 95 -8.11 6.04 -0.81
CA GLY A 95 -8.99 5.27 0.09
C GLY A 95 -8.45 3.91 0.53
N TYR A 96 -7.14 3.66 0.39
CA TYR A 96 -6.53 2.43 0.88
C TYR A 96 -6.25 2.50 2.39
N PHE A 97 -6.54 1.42 3.10
CA PHE A 97 -6.19 1.27 4.51
C PHE A 97 -4.67 1.09 4.68
N ALA A 98 -4.13 1.65 5.76
CA ALA A 98 -2.71 1.54 6.07
C ALA A 98 -2.28 0.07 6.24
N ASP A 99 -3.09 -0.73 6.93
CA ASP A 99 -2.80 -2.14 7.20
C ASP A 99 -2.81 -2.97 5.91
N ALA A 100 -3.78 -2.72 5.03
CA ALA A 100 -3.83 -3.33 3.70
C ALA A 100 -2.58 -3.01 2.87
N MET A 101 -2.10 -1.76 2.92
CA MET A 101 -0.89 -1.33 2.22
C MET A 101 0.36 -2.01 2.80
N VAL A 102 0.52 -2.04 4.12
CA VAL A 102 1.66 -2.69 4.79
C VAL A 102 1.69 -4.17 4.47
N ASN A 103 0.55 -4.86 4.60
CA ASN A 103 0.43 -6.27 4.31
C ASN A 103 0.73 -6.57 2.83
N PHE A 104 0.20 -5.76 1.89
CA PHE A 104 0.51 -5.90 0.47
C PHE A 104 2.01 -5.72 0.19
N LEU A 105 2.64 -4.67 0.73
CA LEU A 105 4.06 -4.41 0.56
C LEU A 105 4.92 -5.56 1.10
N ALA A 106 4.55 -6.14 2.24
CA ALA A 106 5.25 -7.29 2.81
C ALA A 106 5.27 -8.49 1.84
N PHE A 107 4.23 -8.67 1.02
CA PHE A 107 4.15 -9.76 0.04
C PHE A 107 4.89 -9.46 -1.28
N LEU A 108 5.43 -8.26 -1.46
CA LEU A 108 6.27 -7.93 -2.61
C LEU A 108 7.71 -8.45 -2.43
N GLY A 109 7.86 -9.77 -2.53
CA GLY A 109 9.15 -10.44 -2.50
C GLY A 109 9.41 -11.24 -1.24
N TRP A 110 8.46 -11.32 -0.30
CA TRP A 110 8.53 -12.23 0.84
C TRP A 110 7.27 -13.10 0.89
N ASN A 111 7.43 -14.33 1.39
CA ASN A 111 6.32 -15.25 1.64
C ASN A 111 6.65 -16.07 2.91
N PRO A 112 5.70 -16.25 3.84
CA PRO A 112 5.92 -16.99 5.09
C PRO A 112 6.14 -18.50 4.89
N GLY A 113 5.91 -19.04 3.69
CA GLY A 113 5.89 -20.47 3.37
C GLY A 113 4.53 -21.13 3.62
N THR A 114 3.48 -20.33 3.78
CA THR A 114 2.11 -20.77 4.08
C THR A 114 1.11 -20.17 3.08
N GLU A 115 -0.13 -20.64 3.11
CA GLU A 115 -1.23 -20.09 2.30
C GLU A 115 -1.88 -18.84 2.90
N GLN A 116 -1.57 -18.49 4.16
CA GLN A 116 -2.00 -17.24 4.77
C GLN A 116 -1.43 -16.05 3.98
N GLU A 117 -2.30 -15.10 3.63
CA GLU A 117 -1.92 -13.85 2.95
C GLU A 117 -2.29 -12.61 3.78
N ILE A 118 -3.33 -12.68 4.60
CA ILE A 118 -3.77 -11.59 5.48
C ILE A 118 -3.01 -11.66 6.81
N PHE A 119 -2.33 -10.57 7.15
CA PHE A 119 -1.52 -10.43 8.36
C PHE A 119 -1.66 -9.02 8.95
N SER A 120 -1.92 -8.94 10.25
CA SER A 120 -1.60 -7.76 11.05
C SER A 120 -0.09 -7.48 11.07
N LEU A 121 0.29 -6.26 11.46
CA LEU A 121 1.70 -5.90 11.61
C LEU A 121 2.40 -6.77 12.66
N GLU A 122 1.72 -7.10 13.76
CA GLU A 122 2.24 -7.96 14.82
C GLU A 122 2.51 -9.37 14.32
N GLU A 123 1.62 -9.94 13.49
CA GLU A 123 1.82 -11.25 12.87
C GLU A 123 2.95 -11.22 11.85
N LEU A 124 3.09 -10.14 11.07
CA LEU A 124 4.25 -9.95 10.18
C LEU A 124 5.55 -9.95 10.97
N ILE A 125 5.61 -9.20 12.08
CA ILE A 125 6.79 -9.15 12.95
C ILE A 125 7.14 -10.55 13.49
N ALA A 126 6.14 -11.31 13.93
CA ALA A 126 6.34 -12.66 14.46
C ALA A 126 6.77 -13.67 13.37
N ALA A 127 6.28 -13.52 12.15
CA ALA A 127 6.51 -14.45 11.05
C ALA A 127 7.74 -14.10 10.20
N PHE A 128 8.22 -12.86 10.23
CA PHE A 128 9.25 -12.38 9.31
C PHE A 128 10.58 -13.11 9.49
N ASP A 129 11.11 -13.59 8.36
CA ASP A 129 12.44 -14.16 8.26
C ASP A 129 13.09 -13.62 6.98
N LEU A 130 14.19 -12.90 7.14
CA LEU A 130 14.93 -12.29 6.04
C LEU A 130 15.42 -13.34 5.02
N LYS A 131 15.65 -14.58 5.44
CA LYS A 131 16.06 -15.68 4.55
C LYS A 131 14.95 -16.11 3.58
N LYS A 132 13.69 -15.79 3.88
CA LYS A 132 12.52 -16.05 3.03
C LYS A 132 12.25 -14.93 2.03
N VAL A 133 13.05 -13.86 2.04
CA VAL A 133 12.97 -12.84 0.99
C VAL A 133 13.56 -13.40 -0.31
N ASN A 134 12.74 -13.37 -1.36
CA ASN A 134 13.08 -13.86 -2.69
C ASN A 134 14.15 -13.00 -3.35
N LYS A 135 15.06 -13.64 -4.08
CA LYS A 135 16.09 -12.95 -4.87
C LYS A 135 15.55 -12.35 -6.18
N SER A 136 14.42 -12.85 -6.67
CA SER A 136 13.76 -12.34 -7.88
C SER A 136 12.83 -11.19 -7.53
N GLY A 137 12.80 -10.16 -8.37
CA GLY A 137 11.86 -9.04 -8.23
C GLY A 137 10.40 -9.51 -8.28
N ALA A 138 9.60 -9.01 -7.34
CA ALA A 138 8.16 -9.23 -7.34
C ALA A 138 7.47 -8.27 -8.31
N ARG A 139 6.46 -8.76 -9.05
CA ARG A 139 5.63 -7.89 -9.88
C ARG A 139 4.62 -7.16 -9.02
N PHE A 140 4.51 -5.86 -9.23
CA PHE A 140 3.42 -5.09 -8.66
C PHE A 140 2.10 -5.50 -9.31
N ASP A 141 1.08 -5.79 -8.49
CA ASP A 141 -0.24 -6.16 -8.95
C ASP A 141 -1.29 -5.18 -8.37
N PRO A 142 -1.86 -4.28 -9.20
CA PRO A 142 -2.86 -3.31 -8.76
C PRO A 142 -4.17 -3.97 -8.28
N ASP A 143 -4.52 -5.15 -8.79
CA ASP A 143 -5.73 -5.86 -8.38
C ASP A 143 -5.49 -6.60 -7.06
N LYS A 144 -4.25 -7.07 -6.81
CA LYS A 144 -3.90 -7.70 -5.54
C LYS A 144 -4.00 -6.73 -4.36
N ILE A 145 -3.54 -5.48 -4.49
CA ILE A 145 -3.69 -4.50 -3.40
C ILE A 145 -5.17 -4.13 -3.16
N LYS A 146 -5.99 -4.06 -4.22
CA LYS A 146 -7.45 -3.89 -4.06
C LYS A 146 -8.07 -5.07 -3.33
N TRP A 147 -7.64 -6.29 -3.64
CA TRP A 147 -8.08 -7.49 -2.93
C TRP A 147 -7.72 -7.43 -1.44
N PHE A 148 -6.50 -7.02 -1.09
CA PHE A 148 -6.14 -6.73 0.31
C PHE A 148 -7.08 -5.68 0.90
N ASN A 149 -7.25 -4.53 0.25
CA ASN A 149 -8.10 -3.46 0.76
C ASN A 149 -9.55 -3.89 1.00
N HIS A 150 -10.08 -4.73 0.12
CA HIS A 150 -11.39 -5.33 0.26
C HIS A 150 -11.50 -6.26 1.47
N HIS A 151 -10.49 -7.10 1.73
CA HIS A 151 -10.45 -7.90 2.95
C HIS A 151 -10.46 -7.03 4.20
N TYR A 152 -9.57 -6.03 4.25
CA TYR A 152 -9.51 -5.11 5.38
C TYR A 152 -10.79 -4.28 5.54
N MET A 153 -11.49 -3.92 4.45
CA MET A 153 -12.80 -3.25 4.47
C MET A 153 -13.85 -4.04 5.26
N GLN A 154 -13.85 -5.38 5.12
CA GLN A 154 -14.81 -6.23 5.82
C GLN A 154 -14.58 -6.25 7.33
N GLU A 155 -13.32 -6.12 7.74
CA GLU A 155 -12.88 -6.14 9.14
C GLU A 155 -13.03 -4.78 9.85
N GLN A 156 -13.20 -3.69 9.09
CA GLN A 156 -13.38 -2.36 9.67
C GLN A 156 -14.68 -2.22 10.47
N ASN A 157 -14.65 -1.30 11.44
CA ASN A 157 -15.81 -0.94 12.24
C ASN A 157 -16.85 -0.16 11.39
N ASN A 158 -18.10 -0.61 11.43
CA ASN A 158 -19.16 0.00 10.62
C ASN A 158 -19.50 1.44 11.03
N GLU A 159 -19.37 1.81 12.31
CA GLU A 159 -19.63 3.18 12.81
C GLU A 159 -18.53 4.14 12.32
N GLU A 160 -17.27 3.73 12.39
CA GLU A 160 -16.15 4.52 11.87
C GLU A 160 -16.28 4.74 10.35
N LEU A 161 -16.62 3.67 9.62
CA LEU A 161 -16.92 3.76 8.19
C LEU A 161 -18.12 4.66 7.89
N ALA A 162 -19.16 4.63 8.74
CA ALA A 162 -20.33 5.48 8.60
C ALA A 162 -19.99 6.96 8.76
N ASP A 163 -19.14 7.32 9.72
CA ASP A 163 -18.69 8.70 9.90
C ASP A 163 -17.88 9.20 8.69
N ILE A 164 -16.97 8.39 8.17
CA ILE A 164 -16.20 8.73 6.95
C ILE A 164 -17.15 8.92 5.77
N PHE A 165 -18.08 7.98 5.56
CA PHE A 165 -19.02 8.03 4.45
C PHE A 165 -19.96 9.22 4.55
N LYS A 166 -20.50 9.50 5.75
CA LYS A 166 -21.37 10.65 6.03
C LYS A 166 -20.69 11.97 5.68
N ASN A 167 -19.41 12.11 6.04
CA ASN A 167 -18.63 13.31 5.72
C ASN A 167 -18.27 13.43 4.23
N SER A 168 -18.44 12.36 3.43
CA SER A 168 -18.12 12.38 2.00
C SER A 168 -19.27 12.86 1.10
N LYS A 169 -20.50 12.94 1.61
CA LYS A 169 -21.72 13.24 0.85
C LYS A 169 -22.64 14.19 1.61
N ALA A 170 -23.05 15.28 0.97
CA ALA A 170 -23.95 16.26 1.57
C ALA A 170 -25.35 15.68 1.87
N GLU A 171 -25.78 14.72 1.05
CA GLU A 171 -27.06 14.01 1.16
C GLU A 171 -27.19 13.20 2.46
N LEU A 172 -26.07 12.89 3.12
CA LEU A 172 -26.04 12.09 4.35
C LEU A 172 -25.97 12.95 5.61
N ALA A 173 -25.79 14.27 5.49
CA ALA A 173 -25.50 15.17 6.61
C ALA A 173 -26.54 15.08 7.75
N ASP A 174 -27.82 15.02 7.38
CA ASP A 174 -28.96 14.98 8.32
C ASP A 174 -29.38 13.56 8.71
N ILE A 175 -28.71 12.54 8.18
CA ILE A 175 -29.04 11.13 8.44
C ILE A 175 -28.29 10.65 9.67
N ASP A 176 -28.98 9.92 10.54
CA ASP A 176 -28.37 9.36 11.74
C ASP A 176 -27.24 8.38 11.40
N THR A 177 -26.09 8.53 12.07
CA THR A 177 -24.89 7.72 11.80
C THR A 177 -25.16 6.24 12.05
N SER A 178 -25.99 5.88 13.04
CA SER A 178 -26.31 4.47 13.30
C SER A 178 -27.11 3.84 12.14
N TYR A 179 -27.98 4.61 11.49
CA TYR A 179 -28.68 4.16 10.29
C TYR A 179 -27.74 3.96 9.11
N ILE A 180 -26.78 4.87 8.91
CA ILE A 180 -25.74 4.72 7.88
C ILE A 180 -24.90 3.48 8.16
N ALA A 181 -24.51 3.23 9.41
CA ALA A 181 -23.75 2.04 9.81
C ALA A 181 -24.52 0.74 9.53
N MET A 182 -25.84 0.72 9.75
CA MET A 182 -26.70 -0.42 9.37
C MET A 182 -26.71 -0.64 7.86
N ALA A 183 -26.82 0.42 7.05
CA ALA A 183 -26.77 0.31 5.60
C ALA A 183 -25.39 -0.20 5.11
N ILE A 184 -24.30 0.32 5.68
CA ILE A 184 -22.93 -0.13 5.40
C ILE A 184 -22.76 -1.62 5.71
N ASN A 185 -23.29 -2.09 6.85
CA ASN A 185 -23.20 -3.50 7.22
C ASN A 185 -23.80 -4.43 6.15
N LEU A 186 -24.82 -3.98 5.41
CA LEU A 186 -25.47 -4.76 4.36
C LEU A 186 -24.69 -4.77 3.02
N ILE A 187 -23.79 -3.80 2.81
CA ILE A 187 -23.12 -3.59 1.52
C ILE A 187 -21.60 -3.73 1.58
N LYS A 188 -20.98 -3.72 2.77
CA LYS A 188 -19.51 -3.67 2.91
C LYS A 188 -18.79 -4.86 2.30
N GLU A 189 -19.42 -6.04 2.31
CA GLU A 189 -18.91 -7.26 1.66
C GLU A 189 -18.79 -7.14 0.13
N ARG A 190 -19.32 -6.07 -0.47
CA ARG A 190 -19.24 -5.79 -1.90
C ARG A 190 -18.38 -4.57 -2.22
N ALA A 191 -17.89 -3.86 -1.21
CA ALA A 191 -17.15 -2.62 -1.37
C ALA A 191 -15.64 -2.85 -1.24
N THR A 192 -14.85 -2.21 -2.10
CA THR A 192 -13.39 -2.17 -1.95
C THR A 192 -12.98 -0.87 -1.24
N PHE A 193 -13.67 0.22 -1.53
CA PHE A 193 -13.41 1.55 -1.00
C PHE A 193 -14.67 2.18 -0.41
N VAL A 194 -14.51 3.13 0.51
CA VAL A 194 -15.64 3.90 1.07
C VAL A 194 -16.38 4.66 -0.04
N SER A 195 -15.69 5.07 -1.10
CA SER A 195 -16.30 5.70 -2.27
C SER A 195 -17.32 4.81 -2.98
N ASP A 196 -17.21 3.49 -2.86
CA ASP A 196 -18.12 2.52 -3.48
C ASP A 196 -19.48 2.50 -2.76
N PHE A 197 -19.55 2.95 -1.51
CA PHE A 197 -20.75 2.86 -0.69
C PHE A 197 -21.92 3.59 -1.33
N TRP A 198 -21.72 4.76 -1.93
CA TRP A 198 -22.82 5.52 -2.52
C TRP A 198 -23.53 4.72 -3.62
N ASP A 199 -22.78 4.19 -4.58
CA ASP A 199 -23.38 3.44 -5.68
C ASP A 199 -24.07 2.16 -5.18
N LEU A 200 -23.56 1.57 -4.09
CA LEU A 200 -24.12 0.38 -3.47
C LEU A 200 -25.32 0.65 -2.56
N SER A 201 -25.54 1.88 -2.08
CA SER A 201 -26.47 2.15 -0.98
C SER A 201 -27.35 3.40 -1.14
N HIS A 202 -27.20 4.21 -2.19
CA HIS A 202 -27.94 5.46 -2.36
C HIS A 202 -29.46 5.32 -2.19
N PHE A 203 -30.03 4.17 -2.58
CA PHE A 203 -31.46 3.87 -2.46
C PHE A 203 -31.96 3.74 -1.00
N PHE A 204 -31.07 3.61 -0.01
CA PHE A 204 -31.45 3.69 1.42
C PHE A 204 -31.68 5.12 1.90
N PHE A 205 -31.17 6.12 1.16
CA PHE A 205 -31.12 7.52 1.58
C PHE A 205 -31.93 8.45 0.66
N VAL A 206 -32.07 8.06 -0.61
CA VAL A 206 -32.74 8.87 -1.65
C VAL A 206 -33.91 8.10 -2.22
N THR A 207 -35.08 8.72 -2.20
CA THR A 207 -36.28 8.18 -2.86
C THR A 207 -36.08 8.19 -4.38
N PRO A 208 -36.30 7.07 -5.09
CA PRO A 208 -36.11 7.01 -6.54
C PRO A 208 -37.10 7.93 -7.27
N THR A 209 -36.59 8.71 -8.23
CA THR A 209 -37.41 9.61 -9.08
C THR A 209 -37.83 8.97 -10.40
N SER A 210 -37.23 7.82 -10.76
CA SER A 210 -37.53 7.05 -11.96
C SER A 210 -37.22 5.57 -11.73
N TYR A 211 -37.77 4.71 -12.59
CA TYR A 211 -37.51 3.28 -12.60
C TYR A 211 -36.77 2.88 -13.87
N ASP A 212 -35.88 1.91 -13.78
CA ASP A 212 -35.24 1.33 -14.96
C ASP A 212 -36.29 0.65 -15.86
N GLU A 213 -36.28 1.00 -17.15
CA GLU A 213 -37.28 0.51 -18.11
C GLU A 213 -37.21 -1.01 -18.36
N LYS A 214 -36.05 -1.64 -18.17
CA LYS A 214 -35.92 -3.11 -18.33
C LYS A 214 -36.40 -3.83 -17.07
N ALA A 215 -36.15 -3.27 -15.89
CA ALA A 215 -36.65 -3.78 -14.62
C ALA A 215 -38.18 -3.65 -14.51
N SER A 216 -38.75 -2.53 -14.94
CA SER A 216 -40.21 -2.29 -14.87
C SER A 216 -41.04 -3.21 -15.75
N LYS A 217 -40.47 -3.73 -16.85
CA LYS A 217 -41.13 -4.70 -17.74
C LYS A 217 -41.22 -6.12 -17.18
N LYS A 218 -40.55 -6.40 -16.05
CA LYS A 218 -40.53 -7.73 -15.40
C LYS A 218 -41.36 -7.80 -14.11
N LEU A 219 -41.95 -6.68 -13.69
CA LEU A 219 -42.93 -6.60 -12.58
C LEU A 219 -44.34 -6.81 -13.12
#